data_AF-A0A8J3HM64-F1
#
_entry.id   AF-A0A8J3HM64-F1
#
_cell.length_a   1.000
_cell.length_b   1.000
_cell.length_c   1.000
_cell.angle_alpha   90.00
_cell.angle_beta   90.00
_cell.angle_gamma   90.00
#
_symmetry.space_group_name_H-M   'P 1'
#
loop_
_entity.id
_entity.type
_entity.pdbx_description
1 polymer ?
#
loop_
_entity_poly.entity_id
_entity_poly.type
_entity_poly.pdbx_seq_one_letter_code
_entity_poly.pdbx_strand_id
1 'polypeptide(L)'
;MGRALARIGGVVTAAVLVVAAAATAAPAQQLGGRNAVTSNGNQVTVAAAAPLAVTAPQPGTYTGKGFETCAAPSQSNMNAWRTSSPYRAVGIYISGASRSCSQPNLTATWVANQVANGWHLMPIELGYQAPCGTRAPKMSADPTTARSQGRTAANSSVSAAQALGLGAGSTIFNDMEAYPTGASCKAAVLSFLSGWTERLHELGFVSGMYSSGNSGIKDVCAEYDNPAYTRVDQLWIAWWNGVADTDGGTYCPDAYWADHQRVHQYTGGGNETWGGVTMNIDHDYLDLVAPGSPQQWSVTVDNATAGGFTASANWGTSSYSPQRNGADYRFASPVSSSDVAWFQADLPTTGAYQISVWYPADPGYNNLAPYIVAATGGNQSVYVNQQANGGQWVNIGTFTLAAGAGNKVGVSRWTSGTGYVIADAVRITRV
;
A
#
# COMPACT_ATOMS: atom_id res chain seq x y z
N MET A 1 -24.27 -52.32 19.33
CA MET A 1 -25.49 -51.77 19.96
C MET A 1 -25.54 -50.29 19.57
N GLY A 2 -26.37 -49.75 18.68
CA GLY A 2 -27.64 -50.16 18.11
C GLY A 2 -28.57 -48.94 18.20
N ARG A 3 -28.79 -48.26 17.06
CA ARG A 3 -29.95 -47.41 16.66
C ARG A 3 -29.48 -46.29 15.71
N ALA A 4 -30.14 -45.94 14.61
CA ALA A 4 -31.13 -46.57 13.72
C ALA A 4 -31.24 -45.61 12.53
N LEU A 5 -31.18 -46.14 11.30
CA LEU A 5 -31.58 -45.43 10.07
C LEU A 5 -33.12 -45.42 9.94
N ALA A 6 -33.69 -44.31 9.46
CA ALA A 6 -34.90 -44.29 8.63
C ALA A 6 -34.98 -42.97 7.86
N ARG A 7 -34.73 -43.00 6.54
CA ARG A 7 -35.67 -42.98 5.41
C ARG A 7 -36.05 -41.56 4.95
N ILE A 8 -35.94 -41.28 3.64
CA ILE A 8 -37.04 -41.27 2.65
C ILE A 8 -36.46 -40.69 1.35
N GLY A 9 -36.65 -41.41 0.25
CA GLY A 9 -36.34 -40.94 -1.11
C GLY A 9 -37.43 -40.02 -1.65
N GLY A 10 -37.01 -39.14 -2.55
CA GLY A 10 -37.89 -38.27 -3.34
C GLY A 10 -37.10 -37.65 -4.48
N VAL A 11 -37.06 -38.34 -5.61
CA VAL A 11 -36.58 -37.78 -6.88
C VAL A 11 -37.67 -36.86 -7.40
N VAL A 12 -37.38 -35.55 -7.48
CA VAL A 12 -38.20 -34.60 -8.24
C VAL A 12 -37.32 -34.01 -9.34
N THR A 13 -37.57 -34.46 -10.56
CA THR A 13 -37.02 -33.92 -11.79
C THR A 13 -37.67 -32.56 -12.05
N ALA A 14 -36.93 -31.47 -11.90
CA ALA A 14 -37.35 -30.15 -12.34
C ALA A 14 -36.58 -29.80 -13.61
N ALA A 15 -37.28 -29.84 -14.75
CA ALA A 15 -36.82 -29.30 -16.01
C ALA A 15 -36.75 -27.77 -15.90
N VAL A 16 -35.56 -27.20 -16.11
CA VAL A 16 -35.39 -25.75 -16.25
C VAL A 16 -35.40 -25.41 -17.73
N LEU A 17 -36.46 -24.71 -18.13
CA LEU A 17 -36.63 -24.08 -19.43
C LEU A 17 -35.67 -22.89 -19.53
N VAL A 18 -34.75 -22.93 -20.49
CA VAL A 18 -33.91 -21.79 -20.86
C VAL A 18 -34.75 -20.83 -21.68
N VAL A 19 -35.08 -19.66 -21.11
CA VAL A 19 -35.60 -18.52 -21.88
C VAL A 19 -34.47 -17.50 -22.01
N ALA A 20 -33.91 -17.41 -23.21
CA ALA A 20 -32.99 -16.34 -23.59
C ALA A 20 -33.78 -15.04 -23.77
N ALA A 21 -33.55 -14.05 -22.91
CA ALA A 21 -34.04 -12.70 -23.11
C ALA A 21 -32.96 -11.89 -23.84
N ALA A 22 -33.12 -11.72 -25.15
CA ALA A 22 -32.38 -10.76 -25.95
C ALA A 22 -32.88 -9.34 -25.60
N ALA A 23 -32.02 -8.49 -25.05
CA ALA A 23 -32.30 -7.07 -24.88
C ALA A 23 -32.07 -6.34 -26.21
N THR A 24 -33.15 -6.01 -26.91
CA THR A 24 -33.12 -5.09 -28.05
C THR A 24 -33.27 -3.66 -27.54
N ALA A 25 -32.28 -2.81 -27.84
CA ALA A 25 -32.35 -1.38 -27.59
C ALA A 25 -33.33 -0.72 -28.56
N ALA A 26 -34.26 0.09 -28.03
CA ALA A 26 -35.14 0.95 -28.82
C ALA A 26 -34.72 2.43 -28.65
N PRO A 27 -34.84 3.26 -29.70
CA PRO A 27 -34.17 4.56 -29.77
C PRO A 27 -34.97 5.69 -29.09
N ALA A 28 -34.24 6.70 -28.64
CA ALA A 28 -34.78 7.94 -28.09
C ALA A 28 -35.60 8.72 -29.14
N GLN A 29 -36.86 9.01 -28.83
CA GLN A 29 -37.65 9.99 -29.56
C GLN A 29 -37.75 11.29 -28.77
N GLN A 30 -37.29 12.36 -29.40
CA GLN A 30 -37.41 13.74 -28.98
C GLN A 30 -38.77 14.27 -29.46
N LEU A 31 -39.64 14.70 -28.55
CA LEU A 31 -40.83 15.50 -28.87
C LEU A 31 -40.94 16.66 -27.90
N GLY A 32 -40.79 17.88 -28.43
CA GLY A 32 -41.10 19.11 -27.73
C GLY A 32 -42.60 19.40 -27.71
N GLY A 33 -43.00 20.31 -26.80
CA GLY A 33 -44.27 21.02 -26.91
C GLY A 33 -45.20 20.92 -25.69
N ARG A 34 -44.94 21.80 -24.72
CA ARG A 34 -45.89 22.54 -23.85
C ARG A 34 -47.28 21.92 -23.56
N ASN A 35 -47.53 21.64 -22.29
CA ASN A 35 -48.77 22.06 -21.62
C ASN A 35 -48.49 22.42 -20.16
N ALA A 36 -48.84 23.65 -19.80
CA ALA A 36 -48.76 24.16 -18.44
C ALA A 36 -49.92 23.59 -17.62
N VAL A 37 -49.58 22.98 -16.48
CA VAL A 37 -50.53 22.72 -15.39
C VAL A 37 -50.00 23.48 -14.19
N THR A 38 -50.74 24.51 -13.78
CA THR A 38 -50.52 25.26 -12.54
C THR A 38 -51.10 24.47 -11.38
N SER A 39 -50.25 23.93 -10.52
CA SER A 39 -50.65 23.48 -9.19
C SER A 39 -49.66 24.03 -8.16
N ASN A 40 -50.21 24.70 -7.14
CA ASN A 40 -49.50 25.19 -5.96
C ASN A 40 -48.91 23.99 -5.21
N GLY A 41 -47.67 23.62 -5.54
CA GLY A 41 -46.88 22.67 -4.81
C GLY A 41 -45.76 23.40 -4.09
N ASN A 42 -45.74 23.33 -2.76
CA ASN A 42 -44.51 23.52 -2.00
C ASN A 42 -43.47 22.56 -2.60
N GLN A 43 -42.57 23.09 -3.42
CA GLN A 43 -41.42 22.33 -3.87
C GLN A 43 -40.50 22.17 -2.67
N VAL A 44 -40.64 21.04 -1.98
CA VAL A 44 -39.59 20.52 -1.11
C VAL A 44 -38.42 20.23 -2.03
N THR A 45 -37.49 21.17 -2.12
CA THR A 45 -36.18 20.94 -2.68
C THR A 45 -35.49 19.93 -1.75
N VAL A 46 -35.56 18.66 -2.12
CA VAL A 46 -34.67 17.66 -1.53
C VAL A 46 -33.28 18.04 -2.04
N ALA A 47 -32.51 18.75 -1.23
CA ALA A 47 -31.11 18.98 -1.52
C ALA A 47 -30.48 17.62 -1.81
N ALA A 48 -30.00 17.42 -3.03
CA ALA A 48 -29.18 16.26 -3.33
C ALA A 48 -28.04 16.26 -2.31
N ALA A 49 -27.92 15.18 -1.54
CA ALA A 49 -26.84 15.03 -0.59
C ALA A 49 -25.53 15.30 -1.34
N ALA A 50 -24.73 16.23 -0.83
CA ALA A 50 -23.40 16.47 -1.38
C ALA A 50 -22.68 15.12 -1.46
N PRO A 51 -21.95 14.83 -2.57
CA PRO A 51 -21.17 13.61 -2.64
C PRO A 51 -20.25 13.57 -1.42
N LEU A 52 -20.29 12.46 -0.68
CA LEU A 52 -19.41 12.26 0.47
C LEU A 52 -17.96 12.45 -0.01
N ALA A 53 -17.20 13.24 0.72
CA ALA A 53 -15.79 13.42 0.43
C ALA A 53 -15.09 12.05 0.42
N VAL A 54 -14.28 11.80 -0.60
CA VAL A 54 -13.47 10.58 -0.68
C VAL A 54 -12.59 10.53 0.55
N THR A 55 -12.67 9.43 1.30
CA THR A 55 -11.84 9.22 2.49
C THR A 55 -10.38 9.04 2.08
N ALA A 56 -9.45 9.48 2.93
CA ALA A 56 -8.02 9.21 2.72
C ALA A 56 -7.77 7.70 2.55
N PRO A 57 -6.73 7.29 1.80
CA PRO A 57 -6.40 5.88 1.59
C PRO A 57 -6.48 5.05 2.88
N GLN A 58 -7.22 3.95 2.85
CA GLN A 58 -7.39 3.02 3.98
C GLN A 58 -6.71 1.68 3.69
N PRO A 59 -6.02 1.04 4.65
CA PRO A 59 -5.78 1.50 6.03
C PRO A 59 -4.85 2.71 6.12
N GLY A 60 -4.09 2.99 5.05
CA GLY A 60 -3.12 4.07 5.04
C GLY A 60 -1.83 3.69 5.78
N THR A 61 -1.11 4.69 6.30
CA THR A 61 0.10 4.45 7.11
C THR A 61 -0.28 4.23 8.56
N TYR A 62 0.01 3.04 9.08
CA TYR A 62 -0.29 2.66 10.45
C TYR A 62 0.55 1.47 10.92
N THR A 63 1.12 1.61 12.11
CA THR A 63 1.75 0.51 12.85
C THR A 63 1.06 0.35 14.19
N GLY A 64 0.56 -0.84 14.50
CA GLY A 64 -0.10 -1.14 15.76
C GLY A 64 -1.25 -2.13 15.65
N LYS A 65 -2.02 -2.27 16.74
CA LYS A 65 -3.08 -3.27 16.83
C LYS A 65 -4.28 -2.93 15.96
N GLY A 66 -4.76 -3.96 15.25
CA GLY A 66 -6.03 -4.02 14.55
C GLY A 66 -6.87 -5.20 15.03
N PHE A 67 -8.08 -5.27 14.52
CA PHE A 67 -8.96 -6.41 14.71
C PHE A 67 -9.96 -6.45 13.56
N GLU A 68 -10.76 -7.48 13.50
CA GLU A 68 -11.83 -7.66 12.56
C GLU A 68 -12.97 -8.39 13.24
N THR A 69 -14.16 -8.15 12.73
CA THR A 69 -15.37 -8.79 13.19
C THR A 69 -16.14 -9.26 11.97
N CYS A 70 -16.91 -10.33 12.12
CA CYS A 70 -17.68 -10.88 11.00
C CYS A 70 -18.63 -9.83 10.37
N ALA A 71 -19.27 -9.00 11.18
CA ALA A 71 -20.06 -7.84 10.72
C ALA A 71 -19.45 -6.53 11.23
N ALA A 72 -19.48 -5.46 10.42
CA ALA A 72 -19.08 -4.12 10.84
C ALA A 72 -19.80 -3.73 12.16
N PRO A 73 -19.07 -3.35 13.23
CA PRO A 73 -19.70 -3.03 14.51
C PRO A 73 -20.61 -1.80 14.43
N SER A 74 -21.57 -1.68 15.37
CA SER A 74 -22.40 -0.48 15.46
C SER A 74 -21.56 0.76 15.82
N GLN A 75 -22.06 1.96 15.51
CA GLN A 75 -21.37 3.20 15.87
C GLN A 75 -21.13 3.32 17.38
N SER A 76 -22.08 2.87 18.22
CA SER A 76 -21.92 2.88 19.68
C SER A 76 -20.77 1.99 20.14
N ASN A 77 -20.62 0.81 19.52
CA ASN A 77 -19.54 -0.13 19.85
C ASN A 77 -18.19 0.46 19.42
N MET A 78 -18.11 1.00 18.20
CA MET A 78 -16.89 1.66 17.71
C MET A 78 -16.49 2.83 18.61
N ASN A 79 -17.43 3.66 19.08
CA ASN A 79 -17.14 4.77 19.98
C ASN A 79 -16.61 4.29 21.34
N ALA A 80 -17.24 3.27 21.95
CA ALA A 80 -16.81 2.70 23.22
C ALA A 80 -15.41 2.07 23.14
N TRP A 81 -15.13 1.37 22.04
CA TRP A 81 -13.82 0.76 21.81
C TRP A 81 -12.75 1.80 21.48
N ARG A 82 -13.07 2.84 20.69
CA ARG A 82 -12.12 3.87 20.30
C ARG A 82 -11.50 4.61 21.50
N THR A 83 -12.26 4.73 22.59
CA THR A 83 -11.83 5.40 23.83
C THR A 83 -11.12 4.46 24.80
N SER A 84 -11.46 3.17 24.79
CA SER A 84 -11.11 2.26 25.87
C SER A 84 -10.16 1.14 25.45
N SER A 85 -10.11 0.77 24.16
CA SER A 85 -9.31 -0.35 23.66
C SER A 85 -7.96 0.12 23.07
N PRO A 86 -6.98 -0.81 22.94
CA PRO A 86 -5.69 -0.49 22.33
C PRO A 86 -5.72 -0.48 20.78
N TYR A 87 -6.84 -0.83 20.15
CA TYR A 87 -6.93 -0.98 18.70
C TYR A 87 -7.17 0.35 17.99
N ARG A 88 -6.55 0.54 16.82
CA ARG A 88 -6.85 1.67 15.92
C ARG A 88 -7.10 1.26 14.48
N ALA A 89 -7.04 -0.04 14.15
CA ALA A 89 -7.47 -0.56 12.86
C ALA A 89 -8.65 -1.53 12.99
N VAL A 90 -9.50 -1.60 11.96
CA VAL A 90 -10.63 -2.54 11.89
C VAL A 90 -10.83 -3.13 10.49
N GLY A 91 -10.95 -4.45 10.39
CA GLY A 91 -11.30 -5.18 9.17
C GLY A 91 -12.77 -5.03 8.80
N ILE A 92 -13.05 -4.79 7.52
CA ILE A 92 -14.40 -4.64 6.98
C ILE A 92 -14.59 -5.45 5.70
N TYR A 93 -15.56 -6.37 5.71
CA TYR A 93 -15.86 -7.22 4.57
C TYR A 93 -16.74 -6.48 3.53
N ILE A 94 -16.12 -5.86 2.53
CA ILE A 94 -16.78 -4.98 1.57
C ILE A 94 -17.44 -5.73 0.39
N SER A 95 -16.89 -6.87 -0.01
CA SER A 95 -17.28 -7.58 -1.23
C SER A 95 -17.01 -9.09 -1.12
N GLY A 96 -17.43 -9.83 -2.16
CA GLY A 96 -17.21 -11.27 -2.28
C GLY A 96 -18.40 -12.11 -1.82
N ALA A 97 -18.57 -13.26 -2.49
CA ALA A 97 -19.70 -14.17 -2.32
C ALA A 97 -19.51 -15.23 -1.21
N SER A 98 -18.30 -15.35 -0.65
CA SER A 98 -17.99 -16.27 0.45
C SER A 98 -18.22 -15.64 1.84
N ARG A 99 -18.67 -14.39 1.90
CA ARG A 99 -18.96 -13.69 3.16
C ARG A 99 -20.07 -14.41 3.95
N SER A 100 -19.79 -14.68 5.21
CA SER A 100 -20.72 -15.42 6.10
C SER A 100 -21.71 -14.52 6.86
N CYS A 101 -21.37 -13.24 7.06
CA CYS A 101 -22.21 -12.29 7.77
C CYS A 101 -22.77 -11.20 6.85
N SER A 102 -24.01 -10.79 7.13
CA SER A 102 -24.55 -9.54 6.60
C SER A 102 -23.79 -8.34 7.20
N GLN A 103 -23.77 -7.23 6.47
CA GLN A 103 -23.06 -6.02 6.87
C GLN A 103 -24.05 -4.86 7.15
N PRO A 104 -24.94 -4.97 8.16
CA PRO A 104 -26.04 -4.02 8.35
C PRO A 104 -25.59 -2.60 8.70
N ASN A 105 -24.40 -2.44 9.30
CA ASN A 105 -23.86 -1.14 9.68
C ASN A 105 -22.92 -0.54 8.63
N LEU A 106 -22.41 -1.36 7.70
CA LEU A 106 -21.38 -0.92 6.74
C LEU A 106 -22.01 -0.06 5.66
N THR A 107 -21.94 1.24 5.86
CA THR A 107 -22.46 2.27 4.95
C THR A 107 -21.36 3.31 4.72
N ALA A 108 -21.50 4.13 3.67
CA ALA A 108 -20.55 5.21 3.41
C ALA A 108 -20.48 6.22 4.57
N THR A 109 -21.61 6.49 5.24
CA THR A 109 -21.64 7.32 6.46
C THR A 109 -20.87 6.68 7.61
N TRP A 110 -21.04 5.37 7.82
CA TRP A 110 -20.29 4.66 8.86
C TRP A 110 -18.79 4.68 8.58
N VAL A 111 -18.37 4.48 7.33
CA VAL A 111 -16.97 4.56 6.90
C VAL A 111 -16.40 5.96 7.16
N ALA A 112 -17.09 7.01 6.70
CA ALA A 112 -16.67 8.39 6.93
C ALA A 112 -16.52 8.72 8.42
N ASN A 113 -17.47 8.26 9.26
CA ASN A 113 -17.40 8.44 10.71
C ASN A 113 -16.20 7.72 11.33
N GLN A 114 -15.89 6.50 10.90
CA GLN A 114 -14.77 5.76 11.48
C GLN A 114 -13.43 6.42 11.13
N VAL A 115 -13.26 6.79 9.85
CA VAL A 115 -12.06 7.51 9.38
C VAL A 115 -11.92 8.85 10.11
N ALA A 116 -12.99 9.62 10.27
CA ALA A 116 -12.97 10.89 11.00
C ALA A 116 -12.62 10.72 12.49
N ASN A 117 -12.97 9.58 13.08
CA ASN A 117 -12.61 9.22 14.45
C ASN A 117 -11.18 8.62 14.56
N GLY A 118 -10.43 8.58 13.47
CA GLY A 118 -9.06 8.08 13.42
C GLY A 118 -8.95 6.57 13.51
N TRP A 119 -9.94 5.84 13.02
CA TRP A 119 -9.81 4.41 12.71
C TRP A 119 -9.17 4.22 11.34
N HIS A 120 -8.32 3.20 11.24
CA HIS A 120 -7.77 2.69 9.99
C HIS A 120 -8.61 1.50 9.52
N LEU A 121 -9.23 1.59 8.35
CA LEU A 121 -10.10 0.52 7.85
C LEU A 121 -9.30 -0.45 6.98
N MET A 122 -9.49 -1.76 7.14
CA MET A 122 -8.91 -2.80 6.28
C MET A 122 -10.01 -3.42 5.42
N PRO A 123 -10.21 -2.97 4.16
CA PRO A 123 -11.20 -3.53 3.26
C PRO A 123 -10.84 -4.95 2.82
N ILE A 124 -11.80 -5.87 2.99
CA ILE A 124 -11.64 -7.30 2.72
C ILE A 124 -12.62 -7.74 1.63
N GLU A 125 -12.10 -8.42 0.62
CA GLU A 125 -12.86 -9.19 -0.36
C GLU A 125 -12.82 -10.66 0.04
N LEU A 126 -13.97 -11.25 0.35
CA LEU A 126 -14.07 -12.68 0.65
C LEU A 126 -14.93 -13.37 -0.40
N GLY A 127 -14.31 -13.73 -1.53
CA GLY A 127 -14.97 -14.32 -2.69
C GLY A 127 -14.36 -15.65 -3.10
N TYR A 128 -13.85 -15.74 -4.32
CA TYR A 128 -13.37 -17.00 -4.89
C TYR A 128 -12.28 -17.64 -4.03
N GLN A 129 -12.46 -18.92 -3.72
CA GLN A 129 -11.53 -19.72 -2.92
C GLN A 129 -10.74 -20.68 -3.79
N ALA A 130 -9.61 -21.15 -3.28
CA ALA A 130 -8.70 -22.04 -3.99
C ALA A 130 -9.43 -23.28 -4.55
N PRO A 131 -9.10 -23.73 -5.79
CA PRO A 131 -9.82 -24.82 -6.44
C PRO A 131 -9.67 -26.16 -5.68
N CYS A 132 -8.54 -26.34 -5.01
CA CYS A 132 -8.23 -27.50 -4.18
C CYS A 132 -8.80 -27.43 -2.76
N GLY A 133 -9.35 -26.30 -2.34
CA GLY A 133 -9.95 -26.12 -1.00
C GLY A 133 -11.34 -26.77 -0.89
N THR A 134 -11.98 -26.60 0.26
CA THR A 134 -13.36 -27.08 0.49
C THR A 134 -14.41 -25.97 0.39
N ARG A 135 -13.99 -24.70 0.51
CA ARG A 135 -14.88 -23.54 0.48
C ARG A 135 -15.31 -23.18 -0.95
N ALA A 136 -16.47 -22.55 -1.06
CA ALA A 136 -17.10 -22.13 -2.31
C ALA A 136 -17.53 -20.65 -2.23
N PRO A 137 -17.63 -19.94 -3.37
CA PRO A 137 -17.33 -20.40 -4.72
C PRO A 137 -15.82 -20.63 -4.95
N LYS A 138 -15.49 -21.61 -5.79
CA LYS A 138 -14.10 -21.91 -6.15
C LYS A 138 -13.71 -21.18 -7.42
N MET A 139 -12.48 -20.67 -7.47
CA MET A 139 -11.89 -20.28 -8.75
C MET A 139 -11.65 -21.50 -9.64
N SER A 140 -11.37 -21.26 -10.92
CA SER A 140 -10.96 -22.28 -11.86
C SER A 140 -9.62 -22.88 -11.48
N ALA A 141 -9.44 -24.18 -11.72
CA ALA A 141 -8.12 -24.82 -11.65
C ALA A 141 -7.23 -24.47 -12.86
N ASP A 142 -7.82 -23.93 -13.94
CA ASP A 142 -7.08 -23.42 -15.09
C ASP A 142 -6.49 -22.02 -14.78
N PRO A 143 -5.15 -21.85 -14.80
CA PRO A 143 -4.50 -20.60 -14.42
C PRO A 143 -4.94 -19.37 -15.22
N THR A 144 -5.18 -19.52 -16.53
CA THR A 144 -5.62 -18.41 -17.41
C THR A 144 -7.02 -17.92 -17.02
N THR A 145 -7.91 -18.87 -16.75
CA THR A 145 -9.27 -18.57 -16.27
C THR A 145 -9.23 -17.97 -14.87
N ALA A 146 -8.41 -18.53 -13.97
CA ALA A 146 -8.25 -18.05 -12.61
C ALA A 146 -7.75 -16.59 -12.58
N ARG A 147 -6.79 -16.24 -13.44
CA ARG A 147 -6.33 -14.85 -13.62
C ARG A 147 -7.45 -13.91 -14.05
N SER A 148 -8.29 -14.34 -15.01
CA SER A 148 -9.45 -13.56 -15.45
C SER A 148 -10.50 -13.39 -14.34
N GLN A 149 -10.67 -14.39 -13.49
CA GLN A 149 -11.52 -14.31 -12.30
C GLN A 149 -10.96 -13.33 -11.26
N GLY A 150 -9.65 -13.29 -11.06
CA GLY A 150 -8.98 -12.31 -10.19
C GLY A 150 -9.25 -10.86 -10.63
N ARG A 151 -9.12 -10.59 -11.94
CA ARG A 151 -9.47 -9.27 -12.52
C ARG A 151 -10.94 -8.92 -12.29
N THR A 152 -11.83 -9.91 -12.42
CA THR A 152 -13.27 -9.72 -12.19
C THR A 152 -13.58 -9.41 -10.72
N ALA A 153 -12.97 -10.13 -9.79
CA ALA A 153 -13.11 -9.86 -8.35
C ALA A 153 -12.61 -8.45 -7.99
N ALA A 154 -11.50 -8.00 -8.59
CA ALA A 154 -10.97 -6.65 -8.39
C ALA A 154 -11.96 -5.57 -8.84
N ASN A 155 -12.58 -5.72 -10.01
CA ASN A 155 -13.62 -4.79 -10.49
C ASN A 155 -14.77 -4.65 -9.50
N SER A 156 -15.32 -5.78 -9.05
CA SER A 156 -16.44 -5.80 -8.10
C SER A 156 -16.05 -5.18 -6.75
N SER A 157 -14.82 -5.41 -6.29
CA SER A 157 -14.35 -4.91 -5.00
C SER A 157 -14.06 -3.42 -5.03
N VAL A 158 -13.48 -2.91 -6.12
CA VAL A 158 -13.33 -1.46 -6.31
C VAL A 158 -14.68 -0.76 -6.37
N SER A 159 -15.67 -1.36 -7.05
CA SER A 159 -17.03 -0.82 -7.12
C SER A 159 -17.67 -0.75 -5.72
N ALA A 160 -17.49 -1.79 -4.91
CA ALA A 160 -17.97 -1.82 -3.52
C ALA A 160 -17.23 -0.81 -2.63
N ALA A 161 -15.91 -0.70 -2.77
CA ALA A 161 -15.08 0.27 -2.05
C ALA A 161 -15.52 1.71 -2.35
N GLN A 162 -15.68 2.04 -3.64
CA GLN A 162 -16.13 3.37 -4.08
C GLN A 162 -17.55 3.69 -3.57
N ALA A 163 -18.47 2.72 -3.56
CA ALA A 163 -19.80 2.90 -2.99
C ALA A 163 -19.78 3.20 -1.48
N LEU A 164 -18.73 2.79 -0.78
CA LEU A 164 -18.48 3.09 0.63
C LEU A 164 -17.65 4.38 0.85
N GLY A 165 -17.23 5.07 -0.21
CA GLY A 165 -16.40 6.28 -0.12
C GLY A 165 -14.91 6.02 0.08
N LEU A 166 -14.45 4.78 -0.14
CA LEU A 166 -13.03 4.41 -0.14
C LEU A 166 -12.43 4.69 -1.51
N GLY A 167 -11.45 5.60 -1.55
CA GLY A 167 -10.85 6.09 -2.79
C GLY A 167 -9.59 5.33 -3.23
N ALA A 168 -9.06 5.78 -4.37
CA ALA A 168 -7.76 5.36 -4.89
C ALA A 168 -6.66 5.47 -3.81
N GLY A 169 -5.66 4.58 -3.89
CA GLY A 169 -4.62 4.39 -2.88
C GLY A 169 -5.03 3.50 -1.71
N SER A 170 -6.33 3.22 -1.53
CA SER A 170 -6.76 2.26 -0.51
C SER A 170 -6.33 0.84 -0.88
N THR A 171 -6.01 0.05 0.13
CA THR A 171 -5.72 -1.38 -0.01
C THR A 171 -7.01 -2.18 0.06
N ILE A 172 -7.11 -3.19 -0.80
CA ILE A 172 -8.16 -4.21 -0.70
C ILE A 172 -7.46 -5.55 -0.53
N PHE A 173 -7.72 -6.22 0.58
CA PHE A 173 -7.18 -7.54 0.89
C PHE A 173 -8.10 -8.61 0.28
N ASN A 174 -7.57 -9.40 -0.65
CA ASN A 174 -8.24 -10.64 -1.05
C ASN A 174 -8.07 -11.68 0.06
N ASP A 175 -9.19 -12.20 0.56
CA ASP A 175 -9.24 -13.25 1.57
C ASP A 175 -9.25 -14.61 0.89
N MET A 176 -8.07 -15.23 0.89
CA MET A 176 -7.86 -16.59 0.41
C MET A 176 -7.66 -17.50 1.61
N GLU A 177 -8.71 -18.21 1.96
CA GLU A 177 -8.72 -19.10 3.11
C GLU A 177 -7.75 -20.26 2.93
N ALA A 178 -7.45 -20.94 4.04
CA ALA A 178 -6.53 -22.06 4.05
C ALA A 178 -6.90 -23.14 3.01
N TYR A 179 -5.90 -23.60 2.26
CA TYR A 179 -6.06 -24.65 1.25
C TYR A 179 -4.89 -25.64 1.25
N PRO A 180 -5.10 -26.89 0.82
CA PRO A 180 -4.00 -27.82 0.60
C PRO A 180 -3.09 -27.33 -0.53
N THR A 181 -1.80 -27.13 -0.26
CA THR A 181 -0.86 -26.70 -1.32
C THR A 181 -0.45 -27.86 -2.23
N GLY A 182 -0.33 -27.57 -3.52
CA GLY A 182 0.12 -28.49 -4.57
C GLY A 182 0.35 -27.71 -5.86
N ALA A 183 1.22 -28.19 -6.75
CA ALA A 183 1.73 -27.41 -7.88
C ALA A 183 0.62 -26.78 -8.75
N SER A 184 -0.42 -27.54 -9.11
CA SER A 184 -1.55 -27.03 -9.92
C SER A 184 -2.41 -26.03 -9.15
N CYS A 185 -2.68 -26.28 -7.87
CA CYS A 185 -3.49 -25.37 -7.06
C CYS A 185 -2.76 -24.05 -6.81
N LYS A 186 -1.48 -24.13 -6.45
CA LYS A 186 -0.60 -22.97 -6.31
C LYS A 186 -0.57 -22.14 -7.59
N ALA A 187 -0.37 -22.76 -8.75
CA ALA A 187 -0.37 -22.05 -10.03
C ALA A 187 -1.69 -21.33 -10.31
N ALA A 188 -2.83 -21.95 -9.99
CA ALA A 188 -4.15 -21.32 -10.14
C ALA A 188 -4.34 -20.13 -9.18
N VAL A 189 -4.01 -20.30 -7.89
CA VAL A 189 -4.13 -19.24 -6.87
C VAL A 189 -3.22 -18.06 -7.19
N LEU A 190 -1.94 -18.30 -7.52
CA LEU A 190 -1.00 -17.23 -7.86
C LEU A 190 -1.39 -16.52 -9.16
N SER A 191 -1.98 -17.23 -10.12
CA SER A 191 -2.51 -16.60 -11.34
C SER A 191 -3.74 -15.74 -11.05
N PHE A 192 -4.65 -16.20 -10.18
CA PHE A 192 -5.77 -15.40 -9.68
C PHE A 192 -5.27 -14.12 -9.00
N LEU A 193 -4.30 -14.23 -8.08
CA LEU A 193 -3.72 -13.07 -7.36
C LEU A 193 -2.95 -12.12 -8.29
N SER A 194 -2.35 -12.63 -9.37
CA SER A 194 -1.73 -11.78 -10.39
C SER A 194 -2.77 -10.92 -11.10
N GLY A 195 -3.88 -11.54 -11.54
CA GLY A 195 -4.98 -10.82 -12.18
C GLY A 195 -5.68 -9.83 -11.24
N TRP A 196 -5.85 -10.22 -9.98
CA TRP A 196 -6.33 -9.34 -8.91
C TRP A 196 -5.43 -8.10 -8.77
N THR A 197 -4.13 -8.30 -8.63
CA THR A 197 -3.16 -7.22 -8.42
C THR A 197 -3.09 -6.27 -9.60
N GLU A 198 -2.89 -6.80 -10.81
CA GLU A 198 -2.83 -5.98 -12.03
C GLU A 198 -4.07 -5.12 -12.20
N ARG A 199 -5.25 -5.69 -11.92
CA ARG A 199 -6.48 -4.96 -12.09
C ARG A 199 -6.70 -3.91 -11.02
N LEU A 200 -6.29 -4.15 -9.77
CA LEU A 200 -6.32 -3.11 -8.74
C LEU A 200 -5.39 -1.95 -9.10
N HIS A 201 -4.18 -2.23 -9.58
CA HIS A 201 -3.24 -1.19 -10.03
C HIS A 201 -3.82 -0.35 -11.18
N GLU A 202 -4.41 -0.98 -12.19
CA GLU A 202 -5.10 -0.27 -13.30
C GLU A 202 -6.25 0.63 -12.80
N LEU A 203 -6.85 0.29 -11.65
CA LEU A 203 -7.96 1.03 -11.04
C LEU A 203 -7.49 2.02 -9.96
N GLY A 204 -6.18 2.11 -9.71
CA GLY A 204 -5.59 3.01 -8.73
C GLY A 204 -5.73 2.53 -7.27
N PHE A 205 -5.91 1.24 -7.04
CA PHE A 205 -5.96 0.61 -5.71
C PHE A 205 -4.73 -0.27 -5.47
N VAL A 206 -4.54 -0.65 -4.22
CA VAL A 206 -3.42 -1.47 -3.75
C VAL A 206 -3.90 -2.89 -3.50
N SER A 207 -3.11 -3.87 -3.92
CA SER A 207 -3.40 -5.27 -3.69
C SER A 207 -2.86 -5.76 -2.35
N GLY A 208 -3.78 -6.16 -1.47
CA GLY A 208 -3.48 -6.96 -0.29
C GLY A 208 -3.90 -8.40 -0.48
N MET A 209 -3.32 -9.30 0.31
CA MET A 209 -3.72 -10.71 0.37
C MET A 209 -3.69 -11.21 1.82
N TYR A 210 -4.79 -11.81 2.26
CA TYR A 210 -4.87 -12.57 3.50
C TYR A 210 -4.83 -14.08 3.22
N SER A 211 -4.05 -14.82 4.03
CA SER A 211 -4.12 -16.29 4.03
C SER A 211 -3.48 -16.93 5.26
N SER A 212 -3.69 -18.23 5.42
CA SER A 212 -2.95 -19.03 6.40
C SER A 212 -1.45 -19.07 6.09
N GLY A 213 -0.65 -18.91 7.14
CA GLY A 213 0.81 -19.07 7.14
C GLY A 213 1.25 -20.35 6.43
N ASN A 214 0.57 -21.47 6.72
CA ASN A 214 0.94 -22.79 6.20
C ASN A 214 0.34 -23.13 4.81
N SER A 215 -0.34 -22.17 4.16
CA SER A 215 -0.85 -22.35 2.79
C SER A 215 -0.48 -21.19 1.88
N GLY A 216 -1.35 -20.18 1.76
CA GLY A 216 -1.23 -19.13 0.76
C GLY A 216 -0.03 -18.22 1.01
N ILE A 217 0.29 -17.95 2.27
CA ILE A 217 1.48 -17.18 2.65
C ILE A 217 2.75 -17.91 2.21
N LYS A 218 2.87 -19.19 2.56
CA LYS A 218 4.00 -20.01 2.12
C LYS A 218 4.12 -20.06 0.59
N ASP A 219 3.01 -20.16 -0.12
CA ASP A 219 3.00 -20.22 -1.58
C ASP A 219 3.42 -18.90 -2.23
N VAL A 220 2.93 -17.73 -1.76
CA VAL A 220 3.36 -16.43 -2.31
C VAL A 220 4.80 -16.09 -1.93
N CYS A 221 5.27 -16.48 -0.74
CA CYS A 221 6.65 -16.24 -0.32
C CYS A 221 7.63 -17.18 -1.03
N ALA A 222 7.24 -18.43 -1.34
CA ALA A 222 8.07 -19.34 -2.14
C ALA A 222 8.27 -18.86 -3.59
N GLU A 223 7.36 -18.02 -4.10
CA GLU A 223 7.38 -17.50 -5.47
C GLU A 223 7.65 -15.98 -5.51
N TYR A 224 8.20 -15.41 -4.44
CA TYR A 224 8.38 -13.95 -4.26
C TYR A 224 9.10 -13.27 -5.43
N ASP A 225 10.16 -13.90 -5.94
CA ASP A 225 10.98 -13.39 -7.04
C ASP A 225 10.62 -14.02 -8.41
N ASN A 226 9.54 -14.80 -8.48
CA ASN A 226 9.14 -15.45 -9.72
C ASN A 226 8.38 -14.47 -10.64
N PRO A 227 8.96 -14.03 -11.76
CA PRO A 227 8.34 -13.04 -12.64
C PRO A 227 7.11 -13.56 -13.39
N ALA A 228 6.80 -14.86 -13.30
CA ALA A 228 5.57 -15.42 -13.87
C ALA A 228 4.30 -14.96 -13.13
N TYR A 229 4.45 -14.49 -11.89
CA TYR A 229 3.33 -14.05 -11.05
C TYR A 229 3.52 -12.60 -10.62
N THR A 230 2.48 -11.80 -10.79
CA THR A 230 2.49 -10.43 -10.28
C THR A 230 2.28 -10.48 -8.78
N ARG A 231 3.29 -10.00 -8.07
CA ARG A 231 3.34 -9.99 -6.60
C ARG A 231 2.31 -9.02 -6.03
N VAL A 232 1.62 -9.43 -4.97
CA VAL A 232 0.75 -8.53 -4.17
C VAL A 232 1.56 -7.45 -3.47
N ASP A 233 0.98 -6.29 -3.22
CA ASP A 233 1.69 -5.17 -2.59
C ASP A 233 1.84 -5.33 -1.07
N GLN A 234 0.85 -5.95 -0.41
CA GLN A 234 0.81 -6.13 1.04
C GLN A 234 0.37 -7.55 1.42
N LEU A 235 0.93 -8.05 2.51
CA LEU A 235 0.73 -9.43 2.98
C LEU A 235 0.08 -9.44 4.36
N TRP A 236 -1.04 -10.15 4.51
CA TRP A 236 -1.72 -10.37 5.79
C TRP A 236 -1.66 -11.84 6.18
N ILE A 237 -0.82 -12.14 7.17
CA ILE A 237 -0.44 -13.49 7.56
C ILE A 237 -1.37 -13.97 8.66
N ALA A 238 -2.10 -15.07 8.45
CA ALA A 238 -2.81 -15.74 9.53
C ALA A 238 -1.88 -16.78 10.18
N TRP A 239 -1.35 -16.44 11.35
CA TRP A 239 -0.50 -17.31 12.15
C TRP A 239 -0.81 -17.10 13.63
N TRP A 240 -1.65 -17.96 14.19
CA TRP A 240 -2.15 -17.82 15.57
C TRP A 240 -1.11 -18.21 16.63
N ASN A 241 -0.03 -17.43 16.74
CA ASN A 241 1.05 -17.61 17.70
C ASN A 241 0.89 -16.77 18.98
N GLY A 242 -0.12 -15.89 19.03
CA GLY A 242 -0.39 -14.99 20.16
C GLY A 242 0.56 -13.79 20.28
N VAL A 243 1.42 -13.56 19.28
CA VAL A 243 2.42 -12.48 19.31
C VAL A 243 1.98 -11.34 18.39
N ALA A 244 1.85 -10.14 18.95
CA ALA A 244 1.42 -8.95 18.21
C ALA A 244 2.62 -8.26 17.54
N ASP A 245 3.09 -8.81 16.43
CA ASP A 245 4.13 -8.26 15.55
C ASP A 245 3.77 -8.50 14.07
N THR A 246 4.70 -8.40 13.14
CA THR A 246 4.49 -8.74 11.73
C THR A 246 5.46 -9.81 11.22
N ASP A 247 5.99 -10.62 12.13
CA ASP A 247 6.91 -11.71 11.81
C ASP A 247 6.18 -12.82 11.05
N GLY A 248 6.74 -13.21 9.90
CA GLY A 248 6.24 -14.33 9.10
C GLY A 248 6.77 -15.69 9.56
N GLY A 249 7.74 -15.70 10.48
CA GLY A 249 8.41 -16.85 11.01
C GLY A 249 8.92 -17.78 9.90
N THR A 250 8.65 -19.08 10.04
CA THR A 250 9.04 -20.07 9.03
C THR A 250 8.20 -20.03 7.75
N TYR A 251 7.13 -19.22 7.70
CA TYR A 251 6.23 -19.17 6.55
C TYR A 251 6.65 -18.14 5.51
N CYS A 252 7.28 -17.04 5.93
CA CYS A 252 7.74 -16.00 5.02
C CYS A 252 9.04 -15.32 5.54
N PRO A 253 10.14 -15.31 4.77
CA PRO A 253 11.38 -14.64 5.17
C PRO A 253 11.20 -13.13 5.39
N ASP A 254 11.86 -12.55 6.41
CA ASP A 254 11.77 -11.12 6.76
C ASP A 254 12.15 -10.16 5.64
N ALA A 255 13.03 -10.58 4.72
CA ALA A 255 13.41 -9.78 3.57
C ALA A 255 12.26 -9.51 2.58
N TYR A 256 11.17 -10.28 2.65
CA TYR A 256 10.04 -10.17 1.73
C TYR A 256 8.95 -9.29 2.30
N TRP A 257 8.48 -8.28 1.56
CA TRP A 257 7.54 -7.28 2.10
C TRP A 257 8.11 -6.56 3.35
N ALA A 258 9.42 -6.33 3.36
CA ALA A 258 10.14 -5.73 4.49
C ALA A 258 9.87 -4.23 4.66
N ASP A 259 9.35 -3.57 3.62
CA ASP A 259 9.21 -2.11 3.57
C ASP A 259 7.86 -1.64 4.16
N HIS A 260 7.49 -2.13 5.34
CA HIS A 260 6.20 -1.84 6.01
C HIS A 260 4.99 -2.24 5.15
N GLN A 261 4.92 -3.53 4.82
CA GLN A 261 3.92 -4.11 3.91
C GLN A 261 3.23 -5.33 4.51
N ARG A 262 3.23 -5.45 5.85
CA ARG A 262 2.76 -6.66 6.53
C ARG A 262 1.65 -6.38 7.54
N VAL A 263 0.74 -7.33 7.62
CA VAL A 263 -0.27 -7.48 8.68
C VAL A 263 -0.17 -8.92 9.19
N HIS A 264 -0.49 -9.14 10.46
CA HIS A 264 -0.47 -10.46 11.06
C HIS A 264 -1.70 -10.64 11.94
N GLN A 265 -2.54 -11.60 11.57
CA GLN A 265 -3.60 -12.09 12.43
C GLN A 265 -2.99 -13.12 13.39
N TYR A 266 -2.71 -12.66 14.62
CA TYR A 266 -1.97 -13.43 15.63
C TYR A 266 -2.87 -14.25 16.55
N THR A 267 -4.19 -14.06 16.51
CA THR A 267 -5.18 -14.87 17.22
C THR A 267 -6.49 -14.89 16.44
N GLY A 268 -7.05 -16.09 16.21
CA GLY A 268 -8.37 -16.28 15.62
C GLY A 268 -9.43 -16.47 16.70
N GLY A 269 -10.41 -15.56 16.75
CA GLY A 269 -11.59 -15.62 17.57
C GLY A 269 -11.33 -15.39 19.05
N GLY A 270 -11.98 -14.38 19.62
CA GLY A 270 -11.92 -14.11 21.05
C GLY A 270 -12.88 -13.03 21.49
N ASN A 271 -13.56 -13.23 22.62
CA ASN A 271 -14.37 -12.18 23.21
C ASN A 271 -13.49 -11.24 24.03
N GLU A 272 -13.46 -9.97 23.64
CA GLU A 272 -12.88 -8.90 24.44
C GLU A 272 -13.93 -7.91 24.88
N THR A 273 -13.71 -7.25 26.02
CA THR A 273 -14.61 -6.23 26.55
C THR A 273 -13.86 -4.94 26.81
N TRP A 274 -14.27 -3.87 26.11
CA TRP A 274 -13.71 -2.53 26.25
C TRP A 274 -14.83 -1.50 26.34
N GLY A 275 -14.71 -0.54 27.27
CA GLY A 275 -15.74 0.49 27.46
C GLY A 275 -17.13 -0.09 27.78
N GLY A 276 -17.19 -1.27 28.41
CA GLY A 276 -18.43 -1.98 28.71
C GLY A 276 -19.07 -2.73 27.53
N VAL A 277 -18.43 -2.78 26.36
CA VAL A 277 -18.93 -3.47 25.16
C VAL A 277 -18.07 -4.70 24.87
N THR A 278 -18.71 -5.86 24.80
CA THR A 278 -18.08 -7.12 24.39
C THR A 278 -18.23 -7.34 22.89
N MET A 279 -17.13 -7.67 22.20
CA MET A 279 -17.14 -8.10 20.80
C MET A 279 -16.30 -9.36 20.64
N ASN A 280 -16.74 -10.26 19.75
CA ASN A 280 -15.91 -11.36 19.27
C ASN A 280 -15.07 -10.84 18.11
N ILE A 281 -13.75 -10.87 18.26
CA ILE A 281 -12.79 -10.35 17.30
C ILE A 281 -11.78 -11.44 16.94
N ASP A 282 -11.19 -11.36 15.75
CA ASP A 282 -9.83 -11.87 15.58
C ASP A 282 -8.84 -10.70 15.84
N HIS A 283 -7.57 -11.01 16.04
CA HIS A 283 -6.59 -10.04 16.51
C HIS A 283 -5.49 -9.82 15.49
N ASP A 284 -5.31 -8.57 15.09
CA ASP A 284 -4.31 -8.19 14.12
C ASP A 284 -3.24 -7.25 14.68
N TYR A 285 -2.07 -7.32 14.07
CA TYR A 285 -1.04 -6.30 14.19
C TYR A 285 -0.59 -5.86 12.79
N LEU A 286 -0.61 -4.56 12.56
CA LEU A 286 -0.30 -3.94 11.28
C LEU A 286 1.08 -3.28 11.36
N ASP A 287 1.80 -3.36 10.25
CA ASP A 287 2.92 -2.48 9.93
C ASP A 287 2.84 -2.12 8.45
N LEU A 288 2.06 -1.06 8.17
CA LEU A 288 1.69 -0.64 6.83
C LEU A 288 2.09 0.82 6.57
N VAL A 289 2.53 1.09 5.34
CA VAL A 289 2.61 2.44 4.76
C VAL A 289 1.61 2.55 3.61
N ALA A 290 0.85 3.65 3.55
CA ALA A 290 -0.15 3.87 2.51
C ALA A 290 0.53 3.89 1.13
N PRO A 291 0.13 3.04 0.17
CA PRO A 291 0.77 3.09 -1.14
C PRO A 291 0.18 4.23 -1.96
N GLY A 292 1.06 5.13 -2.39
CA GLY A 292 0.69 6.48 -2.83
C GLY A 292 1.04 7.58 -1.81
N SER A 293 1.33 7.23 -0.55
CA SER A 293 2.62 7.72 -0.02
C SER A 293 3.60 7.03 -0.95
N PRO A 294 4.40 7.76 -1.74
CA PRO A 294 5.26 7.06 -2.66
C PRO A 294 6.04 6.05 -1.81
N GLN A 295 6.19 4.80 -2.25
CA GLN A 295 7.52 4.23 -2.11
C GLN A 295 8.35 5.21 -2.90
N GLN A 296 8.83 6.20 -2.16
CA GLN A 296 9.50 7.37 -2.64
C GLN A 296 10.68 6.75 -3.34
N TRP A 297 10.59 6.66 -4.68
CA TRP A 297 11.71 6.17 -5.47
C TRP A 297 12.87 6.99 -4.94
N SER A 298 13.80 6.30 -4.30
CA SER A 298 14.86 6.92 -3.55
C SER A 298 16.11 6.19 -3.94
N VAL A 299 17.12 6.97 -4.27
CA VAL A 299 18.46 6.44 -4.45
C VAL A 299 19.38 7.19 -3.50
N THR A 300 20.23 6.43 -2.82
CA THR A 300 21.35 6.97 -2.07
C THR A 300 22.61 6.74 -2.89
N VAL A 301 23.35 7.81 -3.12
CA VAL A 301 24.62 7.82 -3.83
C VAL A 301 25.68 8.31 -2.87
N ASP A 302 26.47 7.37 -2.36
CA ASP A 302 27.66 7.57 -1.55
C ASP A 302 28.90 7.82 -2.42
N ASN A 303 29.94 8.46 -1.90
CA ASN A 303 31.18 8.75 -2.63
C ASN A 303 31.99 7.50 -3.07
N ALA A 304 31.66 6.32 -2.55
CA ALA A 304 32.18 5.03 -3.00
C ALA A 304 31.19 4.23 -3.90
N THR A 305 30.03 4.80 -4.24
CA THR A 305 29.05 4.15 -5.12
C THR A 305 29.65 3.93 -6.50
N ALA A 306 29.78 2.66 -6.91
CA ALA A 306 30.35 2.29 -8.20
C ALA A 306 29.57 2.93 -9.36
N GLY A 307 30.24 3.76 -10.15
CA GLY A 307 29.61 4.52 -11.25
C GLY A 307 28.66 5.65 -10.81
N GLY A 308 28.48 5.85 -9.49
CA GLY A 308 27.59 6.87 -8.93
C GLY A 308 28.33 8.15 -8.50
N PHE A 309 29.65 8.15 -8.43
CA PHE A 309 30.40 9.31 -7.95
C PHE A 309 31.60 9.64 -8.83
N THR A 310 31.81 10.94 -9.10
CA THR A 310 32.97 11.44 -9.84
C THR A 310 33.52 12.72 -9.20
N ALA A 311 34.84 12.82 -9.07
CA ALA A 311 35.53 14.01 -8.57
C ALA A 311 36.93 14.10 -9.19
N SER A 312 37.52 15.29 -9.22
CA SER A 312 38.89 15.48 -9.69
C SER A 312 39.92 14.91 -8.71
N ALA A 313 41.18 14.79 -9.15
CA ALA A 313 42.30 14.37 -8.30
C ALA A 313 42.59 15.32 -7.12
N ASN A 314 41.98 16.50 -7.10
CA ASN A 314 42.17 17.47 -6.01
C ASN A 314 41.30 17.17 -4.78
N TRP A 315 40.41 16.17 -4.86
CA TRP A 315 39.59 15.71 -3.73
C TRP A 315 40.28 14.54 -3.02
N GLY A 316 40.75 14.79 -1.80
CA GLY A 316 41.33 13.76 -0.94
C GLY A 316 40.23 12.84 -0.38
N THR A 317 40.65 11.72 0.22
CA THR A 317 39.76 10.78 0.94
C THR A 317 40.10 10.78 2.42
N SER A 318 39.09 10.77 3.28
CA SER A 318 39.24 10.67 4.73
C SER A 318 38.19 9.76 5.35
N SER A 319 38.56 9.06 6.41
CA SER A 319 37.65 8.26 7.25
C SER A 319 37.63 8.77 8.70
N TYR A 320 38.18 9.97 8.95
CA TYR A 320 38.40 10.52 10.29
C TYR A 320 37.12 10.61 11.13
N SER A 321 36.07 11.23 10.58
CA SER A 321 34.84 11.43 11.34
C SER A 321 33.98 10.15 11.40
N PRO A 322 33.47 9.75 12.57
CA PRO A 322 32.50 8.66 12.70
C PRO A 322 31.12 9.01 12.16
N GLN A 323 30.86 10.29 11.85
CA GLN A 323 29.60 10.76 11.28
C GLN A 323 29.49 10.55 9.77
N ARG A 324 30.50 9.96 9.12
CA ARG A 324 30.49 9.70 7.67
C ARG A 324 29.40 8.71 7.26
N ASN A 325 28.88 8.84 6.04
CA ASN A 325 28.15 7.76 5.40
C ASN A 325 29.19 6.78 4.82
N GLY A 326 28.88 5.48 4.81
CA GLY A 326 29.80 4.48 4.26
C GLY A 326 31.18 4.41 4.97
N ALA A 327 32.21 4.08 4.19
CA ALA A 327 33.55 3.77 4.71
C ALA A 327 34.43 5.03 4.87
N ASP A 328 34.28 6.02 3.99
CA ASP A 328 35.07 7.23 3.89
C ASP A 328 34.27 8.35 3.22
N TYR A 329 34.83 9.56 3.16
CA TYR A 329 34.27 10.72 2.45
C TYR A 329 35.37 11.48 1.72
N ARG A 330 34.98 12.34 0.77
CA ARG A 330 35.90 13.22 0.05
C ARG A 330 36.02 14.58 0.71
N PHE A 331 37.20 15.18 0.64
CA PHE A 331 37.45 16.53 1.16
C PHE A 331 38.37 17.35 0.26
N ALA A 332 38.19 18.68 0.31
CA ALA A 332 38.87 19.61 -0.57
C ALA A 332 38.99 21.01 0.09
N SER A 333 40.15 21.67 -0.02
CA SER A 333 40.28 23.10 0.33
C SER A 333 39.49 23.99 -0.65
N PRO A 334 38.81 25.05 -0.20
CA PRO A 334 38.08 25.93 -1.11
C PRO A 334 39.02 26.66 -2.08
N VAL A 335 38.56 26.93 -3.30
CA VAL A 335 39.29 27.69 -4.33
C VAL A 335 38.37 28.65 -5.08
N SER A 336 38.93 29.60 -5.83
CA SER A 336 38.17 30.58 -6.62
C SER A 336 37.71 30.06 -8.00
N SER A 337 37.72 28.75 -8.21
CA SER A 337 37.29 28.10 -9.45
C SER A 337 36.44 26.87 -9.14
N SER A 338 35.41 26.60 -9.95
CA SER A 338 34.52 25.46 -9.73
C SER A 338 35.22 24.15 -10.07
N ASP A 339 35.24 23.25 -9.09
CA ASP A 339 35.71 21.86 -9.21
C ASP A 339 34.74 21.03 -8.36
N VAL A 340 33.87 20.29 -9.05
CA VAL A 340 32.66 19.70 -8.48
C VAL A 340 32.85 18.20 -8.29
N ALA A 341 32.54 17.71 -7.08
CA ALA A 341 32.30 16.31 -6.82
C ALA A 341 30.83 15.99 -7.16
N TRP A 342 30.59 15.21 -8.21
CA TRP A 342 29.26 14.89 -8.73
C TRP A 342 28.76 13.52 -8.28
N PHE A 343 27.52 13.51 -7.83
CA PHE A 343 26.68 12.35 -7.56
C PHE A 343 25.75 12.09 -8.76
N GLN A 344 25.85 10.89 -9.32
CA GLN A 344 25.17 10.42 -10.51
C GLN A 344 24.09 9.41 -10.15
N ALA A 345 22.93 9.53 -10.80
CA ALA A 345 21.82 8.61 -10.63
C ALA A 345 21.00 8.46 -11.92
N ASP A 346 20.40 7.29 -12.10
CA ASP A 346 19.42 7.01 -13.16
C ASP A 346 18.00 7.24 -12.62
N LEU A 347 17.39 8.38 -12.96
CA LEU A 347 16.07 8.73 -12.46
C LEU A 347 14.98 8.10 -13.34
N PRO A 348 13.96 7.45 -12.77
CA PRO A 348 12.95 6.71 -13.54
C PRO A 348 12.04 7.63 -14.36
N THR A 349 11.83 8.86 -13.91
CA THR A 349 10.95 9.84 -14.58
C THR A 349 11.45 11.26 -14.40
N THR A 350 11.10 12.16 -15.32
CA THR A 350 11.26 13.59 -15.11
C THR A 350 10.19 14.04 -14.12
N GLY A 351 10.56 14.75 -13.06
CA GLY A 351 9.61 15.11 -12.01
C GLY A 351 10.23 15.85 -10.84
N ALA A 352 9.44 16.09 -9.80
CA ALA A 352 9.92 16.70 -8.56
C ALA A 352 10.64 15.66 -7.70
N TYR A 353 11.82 16.03 -7.19
CA TYR A 353 12.63 15.22 -6.30
C TYR A 353 13.11 16.06 -5.11
N GLN A 354 12.90 15.57 -3.90
CA GLN A 354 13.54 16.08 -2.70
C GLN A 354 15.00 15.62 -2.69
N ILE A 355 15.92 16.56 -2.41
CA ILE A 355 17.34 16.27 -2.28
C ILE A 355 17.73 16.41 -0.81
N SER A 356 18.30 15.34 -0.26
CA SER A 356 18.96 15.36 1.04
C SER A 356 20.45 15.06 0.87
N VAL A 357 21.29 15.72 1.66
CA VAL A 357 22.74 15.53 1.65
C VAL A 357 23.20 15.03 3.01
N TRP A 358 24.24 14.23 3.03
CA TRP A 358 24.92 13.77 4.23
C TRP A 358 26.34 14.30 4.22
N TYR A 359 26.85 14.66 5.39
CA TYR A 359 28.25 15.01 5.63
C TYR A 359 28.56 14.84 7.11
N PRO A 360 29.81 14.55 7.49
CA PRO A 360 30.27 14.74 8.86
C PRO A 360 30.35 16.23 9.20
N ALA A 361 30.03 16.61 10.43
CA ALA A 361 30.17 17.98 10.91
C ALA A 361 31.43 18.14 11.77
N ASP A 362 32.19 19.20 11.50
CA ASP A 362 33.39 19.59 12.23
C ASP A 362 33.62 21.10 12.09
N PRO A 363 34.08 21.82 13.13
CA PRO A 363 34.40 23.25 13.03
C PRO A 363 35.41 23.62 11.93
N GLY A 364 36.26 22.67 11.51
CA GLY A 364 37.22 22.81 10.41
C GLY A 364 36.61 22.64 9.01
N TYR A 365 35.32 22.33 8.89
CA TYR A 365 34.64 22.16 7.60
C TYR A 365 33.95 23.44 7.13
N ASN A 366 33.54 23.44 5.86
CA ASN A 366 33.11 24.64 5.16
C ASN A 366 31.75 25.13 5.66
N ASN A 367 31.70 26.38 6.12
CA ASN A 367 30.47 27.01 6.59
C ASN A 367 29.51 27.46 5.48
N LEU A 368 29.92 27.35 4.22
CA LEU A 368 29.17 27.82 3.06
C LEU A 368 29.40 26.92 1.84
N ALA A 369 29.31 25.60 2.02
CA ALA A 369 29.53 24.62 0.96
C ALA A 369 28.42 24.70 -0.11
N PRO A 370 28.75 24.95 -1.39
CA PRO A 370 27.75 25.06 -2.46
C PRO A 370 27.41 23.68 -3.03
N TYR A 371 26.19 23.24 -2.77
CA TYR A 371 25.59 22.11 -3.44
C TYR A 371 24.89 22.56 -4.72
N ILE A 372 25.20 21.93 -5.84
CA ILE A 372 24.67 22.21 -7.16
C ILE A 372 23.70 21.10 -7.54
N VAL A 373 22.45 21.45 -7.84
CA VAL A 373 21.42 20.54 -8.32
C VAL A 373 21.19 20.77 -9.82
N ALA A 374 21.37 19.73 -10.63
CA ALA A 374 21.17 19.76 -12.08
C ALA A 374 19.67 19.65 -12.43
N ALA A 375 18.94 20.74 -12.24
CA ALA A 375 17.51 20.82 -12.51
C ALA A 375 17.20 21.02 -14.00
N THR A 376 15.96 20.73 -14.41
CA THR A 376 15.51 20.88 -15.81
C THR A 376 15.57 22.32 -16.33
N GLY A 377 15.52 23.32 -15.43
CA GLY A 377 15.68 24.74 -15.75
C GLY A 377 17.12 25.25 -15.72
N GLY A 378 18.12 24.36 -15.57
CA GLY A 378 19.52 24.70 -15.35
C GLY A 378 19.97 24.44 -13.91
N ASN A 379 21.28 24.60 -13.68
CA ASN A 379 21.88 24.32 -12.38
C ASN A 379 21.38 25.31 -11.31
N GLN A 380 20.94 24.79 -10.17
CA GLN A 380 20.54 25.56 -8.99
C GLN A 380 21.52 25.31 -7.85
N SER A 381 21.92 26.35 -7.11
CA SER A 381 22.87 26.23 -6.01
C SER A 381 22.22 26.46 -4.65
N VAL A 382 22.53 25.60 -3.68
CA VAL A 382 22.13 25.72 -2.27
C VAL A 382 23.38 25.69 -1.41
N TYR A 383 23.49 26.64 -0.49
CA TYR A 383 24.64 26.73 0.41
C TYR A 383 24.33 26.07 1.75
N VAL A 384 25.22 25.19 2.19
CA VAL A 384 25.06 24.41 3.42
C VAL A 384 26.24 24.66 4.35
N ASN A 385 25.96 24.88 5.63
CA ASN A 385 26.99 24.97 6.66
C ASN A 385 27.37 23.56 7.14
N GLN A 386 28.53 23.06 6.71
CA GLN A 386 29.02 21.72 7.08
C GLN A 386 29.66 21.65 8.48
N GLN A 387 29.62 22.73 9.25
CA GLN A 387 30.08 22.74 10.65
C GLN A 387 29.00 22.26 11.64
N ALA A 388 27.76 22.08 11.17
CA ALA A 388 26.61 21.71 11.99
C ALA A 388 25.74 20.67 11.29
N ASN A 389 24.86 19.98 12.04
CA ASN A 389 23.89 19.02 11.51
C ASN A 389 24.49 17.85 10.70
N GLY A 390 25.76 17.50 10.93
CA GLY A 390 26.39 16.33 10.31
C GLY A 390 25.97 15.02 10.96
N GLY A 391 26.26 13.90 10.30
CA GLY A 391 25.86 12.56 10.77
C GLY A 391 24.36 12.28 10.65
N GLN A 392 23.65 13.05 9.83
CA GLN A 392 22.23 12.92 9.54
C GLN A 392 21.92 13.47 8.14
N TRP A 393 20.77 13.12 7.58
CA TRP A 393 20.30 13.63 6.29
C TRP A 393 19.78 15.07 6.42
N VAL A 394 20.40 15.99 5.70
CA VAL A 394 20.02 17.41 5.63
C VAL A 394 19.26 17.67 4.33
N ASN A 395 17.97 18.01 4.41
CA ASN A 395 17.18 18.38 3.23
C ASN A 395 17.61 19.76 2.70
N ILE A 396 17.98 19.82 1.41
CA ILE A 396 18.40 21.05 0.74
C ILE A 396 17.36 21.61 -0.24
N GLY A 397 16.21 20.95 -0.37
CA GLY A 397 15.06 21.42 -1.14
C GLY A 397 14.47 20.37 -2.08
N THR A 398 13.44 20.79 -2.81
CA THR A 398 12.77 19.99 -3.84
C THR A 398 12.98 20.63 -5.20
N PHE A 399 13.41 19.83 -6.18
CA PHE A 399 13.84 20.29 -7.50
C PHE A 399 13.21 19.44 -8.60
N THR A 400 12.92 20.04 -9.75
CA THR A 400 12.49 19.28 -10.93
C THR A 400 13.71 18.75 -11.67
N LEU A 401 13.89 17.42 -11.68
CA LEU A 401 15.04 16.75 -12.33
C LEU A 401 14.59 15.99 -13.58
N ALA A 402 15.47 15.90 -14.56
CA ALA A 402 15.24 15.09 -15.76
C ALA A 402 15.43 13.58 -15.47
N ALA A 403 14.63 12.74 -16.12
CA ALA A 403 14.80 11.28 -16.17
C ALA A 403 16.19 10.87 -16.71
N GLY A 404 16.57 9.61 -16.49
CA GLY A 404 17.76 9.00 -17.07
C GLY A 404 19.03 9.19 -16.25
N ALA A 405 20.06 8.41 -16.60
CA ALA A 405 21.38 8.45 -15.98
C ALA A 405 22.11 9.78 -16.22
N GLY A 406 22.77 10.29 -15.18
CA GLY A 406 23.67 11.44 -15.29
C GLY A 406 23.92 12.13 -13.96
N ASN A 407 24.71 13.22 -13.99
CA ASN A 407 24.93 14.09 -12.83
C ASN A 407 23.60 14.70 -12.37
N LYS A 408 23.25 14.52 -11.08
CA LYS A 408 22.02 15.09 -10.51
C LYS A 408 22.32 16.10 -9.41
N VAL A 409 23.27 15.80 -8.54
CA VAL A 409 23.66 16.67 -7.43
C VAL A 409 25.18 16.66 -7.34
N GLY A 410 25.79 17.80 -7.04
CA GLY A 410 27.22 17.87 -6.78
C GLY A 410 27.53 18.86 -5.67
N VAL A 411 28.74 18.81 -5.13
CA VAL A 411 29.25 19.84 -4.22
C VAL A 411 30.52 20.43 -4.80
N SER A 412 30.56 21.75 -4.92
CA SER A 412 31.72 22.46 -5.49
C SER A 412 32.61 22.99 -4.38
N ARG A 413 33.92 23.00 -4.64
CA ARG A 413 34.88 23.71 -3.78
C ARG A 413 35.01 25.21 -4.11
N TRP A 414 34.17 25.74 -5.01
CA TRP A 414 34.09 27.18 -5.29
C TRP A 414 33.23 27.92 -4.27
N THR A 415 33.86 28.39 -3.20
CA THR A 415 33.14 29.09 -2.12
C THR A 415 34.02 30.14 -1.46
N SER A 416 33.37 31.18 -0.92
CA SER A 416 33.99 32.15 -0.02
C SER A 416 33.99 31.69 1.45
N GLY A 417 33.38 30.53 1.74
CA GLY A 417 33.39 29.93 3.07
C GLY A 417 34.78 29.43 3.49
N THR A 418 34.99 29.33 4.80
CA THR A 418 36.25 28.88 5.40
C THR A 418 36.18 27.41 5.79
N GLY A 419 37.28 26.67 5.68
CA GLY A 419 37.36 25.25 6.05
C GLY A 419 37.17 24.31 4.85
N TYR A 420 37.45 23.02 5.06
CA TYR A 420 37.37 22.01 4.00
C TYR A 420 35.93 21.78 3.54
N VAL A 421 35.72 21.70 2.23
CA VAL A 421 34.45 21.27 1.63
C VAL A 421 34.42 19.75 1.59
N ILE A 422 33.33 19.16 2.07
CA ILE A 422 33.14 17.72 2.20
C ILE A 422 32.12 17.20 1.18
N ALA A 423 32.40 16.06 0.56
CA ALA A 423 31.45 15.31 -0.27
C ALA A 423 31.38 13.86 0.24
N ASP A 424 30.21 13.47 0.74
CA ASP A 424 30.01 12.17 1.38
C ASP A 424 28.87 11.43 0.67
N ALA A 425 27.60 11.74 0.96
CA ALA A 425 26.47 11.09 0.27
C ALA A 425 25.30 12.04 -0.06
N VAL A 426 24.51 11.65 -1.06
CA VAL A 426 23.26 12.31 -1.46
C VAL A 426 22.14 11.27 -1.51
N ARG A 427 20.96 11.65 -1.02
CA ARG A 427 19.71 10.92 -1.20
C ARG A 427 18.76 11.74 -2.08
N ILE A 428 18.37 11.17 -3.20
CA ILE A 428 17.44 11.77 -4.18
C ILE A 428 16.14 11.02 -4.07
N THR A 429 15.04 11.72 -3.84
CA THR A 429 13.78 11.07 -3.52
C THR A 429 12.60 11.68 -4.26
N ARG A 430 11.87 10.88 -5.03
CA ARG A 430 10.72 11.35 -5.82
C ARG A 430 9.61 11.85 -4.91
N VAL A 431 9.04 13.00 -5.24
CA VAL A 431 7.92 13.62 -4.50
C VAL A 431 6.58 13.25 -5.12
#